data_AF-A0A960NMG0-F1
#
_entry.id   AF-A0A960NMG0-F1
#
_cell.length_a   1.000
_cell.length_b   1.000
_cell.length_c   1.000
_cell.angle_alpha   90.00
_cell.angle_beta   90.00
_cell.angle_gamma   90.00
#
_symmetry.space_group_name_H-M   'P 1'
#
loop_
_entity.id
_entity.type
_entity.pdbx_description
1 polymer ?
#
loop_
_entity_poly.entity_id
_entity_poly.type
_entity_poly.pdbx_seq_one_letter_code
_entity_poly.pdbx_strand_id
1 'polypeptide(L)'
;MKPNSKVGLRIFFAFSLTFGLSSCSRKSEPAPPPAAVVSLSQELTEPVLEILAKADAHDGTVDHVVEDCASCKLHMKGREEYSATLRGYTLHLCTDRCRQTLANDPEKVLTSLDLE
;
A
#
# COMPACT_ATOMS: atom_id res chain seq x y z
N MET A 1 19.04 -47.88 -27.46
CA MET A 1 20.30 -48.28 -26.79
C MET A 1 20.30 -47.73 -25.37
N LYS A 2 20.64 -48.61 -24.42
CA LYS A 2 21.00 -48.33 -23.01
C LYS A 2 22.37 -47.64 -22.97
N PRO A 3 22.71 -46.93 -21.89
CA PRO A 3 23.26 -47.63 -20.73
C PRO A 3 22.67 -47.24 -19.38
N ASN A 4 22.49 -48.28 -18.57
CA ASN A 4 22.28 -48.24 -17.13
C ASN A 4 23.62 -48.12 -16.38
N SER A 5 23.50 -47.83 -15.08
CA SER A 5 24.31 -48.35 -13.97
C SER A 5 25.50 -47.52 -13.50
N LYS A 6 25.39 -46.99 -12.28
CA LYS A 6 26.19 -47.51 -11.16
C LYS A 6 25.60 -47.12 -9.80
N VAL A 7 25.37 -48.18 -9.03
CA VAL A 7 25.05 -48.24 -7.60
C VAL A 7 26.31 -47.94 -6.80
N GLY A 8 26.17 -47.20 -5.70
CA GLY A 8 27.16 -47.10 -4.61
C GLY A 8 26.45 -46.48 -3.41
N LEU A 9 25.76 -47.26 -2.58
CA LEU A 9 26.27 -48.12 -1.51
C LEU A 9 26.90 -47.32 -0.35
N ARG A 10 26.04 -47.07 0.65
CA ARG A 10 26.25 -47.10 2.11
C ARG A 10 27.52 -46.45 2.67
N ILE A 11 27.36 -45.36 3.44
CA ILE A 11 28.04 -45.21 4.73
C ILE A 11 27.08 -44.55 5.74
N PHE A 12 26.77 -45.31 6.78
CA PHE A 12 26.23 -44.86 8.06
C PHE A 12 27.17 -43.82 8.66
N PHE A 13 26.68 -42.61 8.95
CA PHE A 13 27.24 -41.79 10.01
C PHE A 13 26.08 -41.21 10.82
N ALA A 14 25.63 -42.01 11.77
CA ALA A 14 24.98 -41.51 12.96
C ALA A 14 26.02 -40.67 13.72
N PHE A 15 25.87 -39.35 13.73
CA PHE A 15 26.60 -38.53 14.69
C PHE A 15 25.93 -37.17 14.86
N SER A 16 25.62 -36.88 16.13
CA SER A 16 25.43 -35.54 16.70
C SER A 16 24.14 -34.79 16.38
N LEU A 17 23.12 -35.23 17.13
CA LEU A 17 22.26 -34.38 17.93
C LEU A 17 23.01 -33.14 18.48
N THR A 18 22.82 -31.98 17.83
CA THR A 18 22.80 -30.61 18.39
C THR A 18 22.82 -29.63 17.22
N PHE A 19 21.78 -28.79 17.08
CA PHE A 19 21.84 -27.36 16.77
C PHE A 19 20.50 -26.87 16.17
N GLY A 20 19.99 -25.76 16.70
CA GLY A 20 19.16 -24.84 15.93
C GLY A 20 17.68 -24.77 16.25
N LEU A 21 17.33 -24.29 17.45
CA LEU A 21 16.18 -23.39 17.56
C LEU A 21 16.54 -22.12 16.79
N SER A 22 16.02 -21.92 15.57
CA SER A 22 15.74 -20.57 15.08
C SER A 22 14.98 -20.54 13.77
N SER A 23 14.05 -19.59 13.72
CA SER A 23 13.45 -18.99 12.54
C SER A 23 12.21 -19.68 11.96
N CYS A 24 11.06 -19.21 12.47
CA CYS A 24 9.83 -19.06 11.71
C CYS A 24 10.16 -18.64 10.28
N SER A 25 9.83 -19.52 9.34
CA SER A 25 9.88 -19.24 7.91
C SER A 25 8.76 -18.27 7.57
N ARG A 26 8.95 -16.98 7.86
CA ARG A 26 8.13 -15.90 7.31
C ARG A 26 8.55 -15.79 5.84
N LYS A 27 7.81 -16.48 4.98
CA LYS A 27 7.91 -16.33 3.54
C LYS A 27 7.63 -14.87 3.22
N SER A 28 8.68 -14.09 3.04
CA SER A 28 8.61 -12.75 2.46
C SER A 28 8.06 -12.92 1.06
N GLU A 29 6.76 -12.71 0.94
CA GLU A 29 6.14 -12.34 -0.32
C GLU A 29 6.79 -11.02 -0.77
N PRO A 30 7.14 -10.88 -2.06
CA PRO A 30 7.75 -9.67 -2.56
C PRO A 30 6.74 -8.54 -2.38
N ALA A 31 7.12 -7.50 -1.63
CA ALA A 31 6.34 -6.28 -1.57
C ALA A 31 6.09 -5.77 -3.01
N PRO A 32 4.86 -5.33 -3.34
CA PRO A 32 4.62 -4.64 -4.60
C PRO A 32 5.60 -3.45 -4.72
N PRO A 33 6.01 -3.09 -5.95
CA PRO A 33 6.94 -2.01 -6.17
C PRO A 33 6.41 -0.74 -5.49
N PRO A 34 7.28 0.12 -4.94
CA PRO A 34 6.86 1.30 -4.20
C PRO A 34 6.03 2.18 -5.14
N ALA A 35 4.69 2.13 -4.98
CA ALA A 35 3.84 3.25 -5.34
C ALA A 35 4.49 4.46 -4.69
N ALA A 36 4.75 5.49 -5.48
CA ALA A 36 5.48 6.69 -5.06
C ALA A 36 4.78 7.30 -3.83
N VAL A 37 5.21 6.89 -2.64
CA VAL A 37 4.76 7.41 -1.36
C VAL A 37 5.38 8.78 -1.23
N VAL A 38 4.71 9.77 -1.83
CA VAL A 38 4.94 11.17 -1.51
C VAL A 38 4.51 11.33 -0.05
N SER A 39 5.43 11.06 0.86
CA SER A 39 5.25 11.27 2.29
C SER A 39 5.28 12.77 2.54
N LEU A 40 4.13 13.41 2.30
CA LEU A 40 3.90 14.83 2.58
C LEU A 40 3.88 15.03 4.09
N SER A 41 5.06 15.16 4.68
CA SER A 41 5.26 15.55 6.09
C SER A 41 5.08 17.06 6.31
N GLN A 42 4.36 17.74 5.40
CA GLN A 42 4.01 19.14 5.57
C GLN A 42 2.88 19.26 6.59
N GLU A 43 3.01 20.29 7.42
CA GLU A 43 2.12 20.68 8.50
C GLU A 43 0.74 21.05 7.94
N LEU A 44 -0.03 20.04 7.53
CA LEU A 44 -1.39 20.24 7.07
C LEU A 44 -2.27 20.71 8.24
N THR A 45 -3.07 21.72 7.95
CA THR A 45 -3.97 22.38 8.89
C THR A 45 -5.12 21.46 9.35
N GLU A 46 -5.65 21.67 10.56
CA GLU A 46 -6.82 20.94 11.09
C GLU A 46 -8.03 20.85 10.14
N PRO A 47 -8.42 21.89 9.38
CA PRO A 47 -9.51 21.79 8.40
C PRO A 47 -9.30 20.68 7.36
N VAL A 48 -8.05 20.36 7.01
CA VAL A 48 -7.78 19.30 6.04
C VAL A 48 -8.04 17.92 6.65
N LEU A 49 -7.76 17.73 7.95
CA LEU A 49 -8.08 16.49 8.64
C LEU A 49 -9.60 16.27 8.75
N GLU A 50 -10.36 17.33 9.00
CA GLU A 50 -11.83 17.26 9.04
C GLU A 50 -12.39 16.85 7.68
N ILE A 51 -11.85 17.41 6.58
CA ILE A 51 -12.24 17.03 5.22
C ILE A 51 -11.86 15.59 4.91
N LEU A 52 -10.68 15.13 5.32
CA LEU A 52 -10.27 13.72 5.12
C LEU A 52 -11.19 12.76 5.87
N ALA A 53 -11.54 13.07 7.12
CA ALA A 53 -12.49 12.27 7.90
C ALA A 53 -13.90 12.28 7.27
N LYS A 54 -14.33 13.42 6.72
CA LYS A 54 -15.60 13.51 5.99
C LYS A 54 -15.56 12.70 4.69
N ALA A 55 -14.43 12.73 3.97
CA ALA A 55 -14.25 12.00 2.71
C ALA A 55 -14.26 10.48 2.94
N ASP A 56 -13.60 10.03 3.99
CA ASP A 56 -13.61 8.63 4.47
C ASP A 56 -15.05 8.21 4.75
N ALA A 57 -15.75 8.91 5.64
CA ALA A 57 -17.14 8.59 5.96
C ALA A 57 -18.11 8.66 4.76
N HIS A 58 -17.79 9.46 3.73
CA HIS A 58 -18.63 9.62 2.53
C HIS A 58 -18.65 8.37 1.64
N ASP A 59 -17.56 7.58 1.60
CA ASP A 59 -17.54 6.36 0.76
C ASP A 59 -18.30 5.18 1.38
N GLY A 60 -18.78 5.34 2.61
CA GLY A 60 -19.57 4.37 3.36
C GLY A 60 -18.75 3.57 4.38
N THR A 61 -17.45 3.79 4.47
CA THR A 61 -16.54 3.17 5.43
C THR A 61 -15.78 4.22 6.26
N VAL A 62 -15.24 3.82 7.41
CA VAL A 62 -14.38 4.70 8.23
C VAL A 62 -13.13 3.91 8.60
N ASP A 63 -12.24 3.75 7.63
CA ASP A 63 -11.03 2.92 7.72
C ASP A 63 -9.75 3.68 7.31
N HIS A 64 -9.87 5.01 7.14
CA HIS A 64 -8.84 5.90 6.60
C HIS A 64 -8.42 5.55 5.17
N VAL A 65 -9.31 4.94 4.39
CA VAL A 65 -9.14 4.68 2.96
C VAL A 65 -10.26 5.39 2.22
N VAL A 66 -9.95 6.53 1.63
CA VAL A 66 -10.91 7.29 0.81
C VAL A 66 -10.92 6.69 -0.59
N GLU A 67 -11.95 5.91 -0.89
CA GLU A 67 -12.11 5.28 -2.20
C GLU A 67 -12.54 6.26 -3.29
N ASP A 68 -13.30 7.30 -2.92
CA ASP A 68 -13.77 8.31 -3.87
C ASP A 68 -12.68 9.34 -4.16
N CYS A 69 -12.57 9.75 -5.42
CA CYS A 69 -11.49 10.63 -5.86
C CYS A 69 -11.58 12.02 -5.22
N ALA A 70 -10.69 12.26 -4.24
CA ALA A 70 -10.56 13.49 -3.48
C ALA A 70 -9.93 14.67 -4.26
N SER A 71 -9.94 14.66 -5.60
CA SER A 71 -9.31 15.73 -6.41
C SER A 71 -10.16 16.24 -7.58
N CYS A 72 -11.02 15.42 -8.18
CA CYS A 72 -11.73 15.80 -9.42
C CYS A 72 -13.07 16.51 -9.20
N LYS A 73 -13.58 16.61 -7.97
CA LYS A 73 -14.92 17.14 -7.61
C LYS A 73 -16.11 16.42 -8.24
N LEU A 74 -15.88 15.32 -8.92
CA LEU A 74 -16.93 14.47 -9.50
C LEU A 74 -17.28 13.30 -8.59
N HIS A 75 -16.58 13.14 -7.45
CA HIS A 75 -16.78 12.07 -6.46
C HIS A 75 -16.83 10.67 -7.10
N MET A 76 -16.08 10.49 -8.19
CA MET A 76 -15.98 9.21 -8.87
C MET A 76 -15.02 8.29 -8.11
N LYS A 77 -15.26 6.98 -8.18
CA LYS A 77 -14.33 5.99 -7.61
C LYS A 77 -12.91 6.16 -8.14
N GLY A 78 -11.98 6.23 -7.21
CA GLY A 78 -10.54 6.24 -7.45
C GLY A 78 -10.02 4.87 -7.85
N ARG A 79 -8.72 4.81 -8.14
CA ARG A 79 -7.99 3.57 -8.43
C ARG A 79 -6.78 3.47 -7.54
N GLU A 80 -6.52 2.27 -7.04
CA GLU A 80 -5.34 1.96 -6.22
C GLU A 80 -4.02 2.32 -6.93
N GLU A 81 -3.98 2.14 -8.26
CA GLU A 81 -2.84 2.49 -9.14
C GLU A 81 -2.45 3.97 -9.05
N TYR A 82 -3.38 4.85 -8.68
CA TYR A 82 -3.15 6.29 -8.51
C TYR A 82 -3.32 6.73 -7.07
N SER A 83 -3.03 5.86 -6.10
CA SER A 83 -3.14 6.20 -4.68
C SER A 83 -2.10 7.24 -4.22
N ALA A 84 -2.47 8.00 -3.19
CA ALA A 84 -1.58 8.88 -2.44
C ALA A 84 -1.84 8.73 -0.94
N THR A 85 -0.81 8.93 -0.12
CA THR A 85 -0.95 8.91 1.34
C THR A 85 -0.84 10.33 1.89
N LEU A 86 -1.79 10.72 2.73
CA LEU A 86 -1.81 12.04 3.36
C LEU A 86 -2.26 11.92 4.81
N ARG A 87 -1.39 12.28 5.76
CA ARG A 87 -1.68 12.25 7.21
C ARG A 87 -2.22 10.89 7.73
N GLY A 88 -1.79 9.79 7.12
CA GLY A 88 -2.22 8.44 7.47
C GLY A 88 -3.46 7.94 6.73
N TYR A 89 -4.12 8.80 5.95
CA TYR A 89 -5.17 8.41 5.02
C TYR A 89 -4.58 7.92 3.71
N THR A 90 -5.17 6.86 3.17
CA THR A 90 -4.93 6.42 1.79
C THR A 90 -6.03 7.01 0.92
N LEU A 91 -5.64 7.75 -0.10
CA LEU A 91 -6.56 8.40 -1.03
C LEU A 91 -6.46 7.70 -2.37
N HIS A 92 -7.57 7.23 -2.93
CA HIS A 92 -7.62 6.66 -4.27
C HIS A 92 -8.02 7.72 -5.29
N LEU A 93 -7.19 7.94 -6.31
CA LEU A 93 -7.44 8.98 -7.30
C LEU A 93 -7.87 8.36 -8.63
N CYS A 94 -8.77 9.03 -9.36
CA CYS A 94 -9.31 8.46 -10.59
C CYS A 94 -8.31 8.46 -11.75
N THR A 95 -7.31 9.34 -11.71
CA THR A 95 -6.27 9.48 -12.75
C THR A 95 -4.93 9.91 -12.15
N ASP A 96 -3.84 9.64 -12.87
CA ASP A 96 -2.50 10.12 -12.53
C ASP A 96 -2.45 11.65 -12.35
N ARG A 97 -3.19 12.40 -13.20
CA ARG A 97 -3.31 13.86 -13.09
C ARG A 97 -3.96 14.30 -11.78
N CYS A 98 -4.95 13.58 -11.29
CA CYS A 98 -5.59 13.88 -10.00
C CYS A 98 -4.61 13.61 -8.84
N ARG A 99 -3.85 12.51 -8.90
CA ARG A 99 -2.77 12.23 -7.93
C ARG A 99 -1.72 13.34 -7.92
N GLN A 100 -1.27 13.80 -9.09
CA GLN A 100 -0.30 14.89 -9.19
C GLN A 100 -0.87 16.22 -8.66
N THR A 101 -2.11 16.55 -9.00
CA THR A 101 -2.76 17.79 -8.51
C THR A 101 -2.84 17.80 -6.99
N LEU A 102 -3.27 16.68 -6.39
CA LEU A 102 -3.31 16.51 -4.94
C LEU A 102 -1.90 16.57 -4.32
N ALA A 103 -0.89 15.95 -4.93
CA ALA A 103 0.48 15.97 -4.43
C ALA A 103 1.14 17.36 -4.48
N ASN A 104 0.73 18.21 -5.44
CA ASN A 104 1.26 19.55 -5.60
C ASN A 104 0.71 20.54 -4.55
N ASP A 105 -0.58 20.47 -4.24
CA ASP A 105 -1.24 21.38 -3.30
C ASP A 105 -2.43 20.68 -2.62
N PRO A 106 -2.18 19.81 -1.63
CA PRO A 106 -3.21 18.97 -1.03
C PRO A 106 -4.24 19.79 -0.28
N GLU A 107 -3.82 20.87 0.40
CA GLU A 107 -4.74 21.73 1.16
C GLU A 107 -5.75 22.40 0.23
N LYS A 108 -5.28 23.03 -0.85
CA LYS A 108 -6.16 23.70 -1.80
C LYS A 108 -7.12 22.74 -2.49
N VAL A 109 -6.66 21.54 -2.82
CA VAL A 109 -7.49 20.53 -3.46
C VAL A 109 -8.57 20.05 -2.50
N LEU A 110 -8.20 19.65 -1.29
CA LEU A 110 -9.13 19.10 -0.30
C LEU A 110 -10.12 20.14 0.20
N THR A 111 -9.68 21.37 0.50
CA THR A 111 -10.58 22.48 0.87
C THR A 111 -11.56 22.90 -0.22
N SER A 112 -11.34 22.43 -1.46
CA SER A 112 -12.23 22.69 -2.59
C SER A 112 -13.21 21.55 -2.87
N LEU A 113 -13.17 20.47 -2.09
CA LEU A 113 -14.12 19.37 -2.19
C LEU A 113 -15.43 19.74 -1.52
N ASP A 114 -16.51 19.61 -2.28
CA ASP A 114 -17.87 19.73 -1.79
C ASP A 114 -18.40 18.32 -1.48
N LEU A 115 -18.01 17.80 -0.31
CA LEU A 115 -18.63 16.59 0.24
C LEU A 115 -19.91 17.07 0.93
N GLU A 116 -21.09 16.64 0.48
CA GLU A 116 -22.37 16.98 1.13
C GLU A 116 -22.70 15.97 2.22
#